data_AF-A0A3D5L660-F1
#
_entry.id   AF-A0A3D5L660-F1
#
_cell.length_a   1.000
_cell.length_b   1.000
_cell.length_c   1.000
_cell.angle_alpha   90.00
_cell.angle_beta   90.00
_cell.angle_gamma   90.00
#
_symmetry.space_group_name_H-M   'P 1'
#
loop_
_entity.id
_entity.type
_entity.pdbx_description
1 polymer ?
#
loop_
_entity_poly.entity_id
_entity_poly.type
_entity_poly.pdbx_seq_one_letter_code
_entity_poly.pdbx_strand_id
1 'polypeptide(L)'
;MAYTVGETARMLHVPASTLRYYDKEGLLPSVERTSGGIRMFKDDDIEWLRIIDCLKKSGMSIRDIREYIALVAQGDSTINERLQLFYRQREILKAQMRELQKTLDTLDYKCWFYETAKEAGTVEVPQQMAAEELPERFRSVRAQLQEL
;
A
#
# COMPACT_ATOMS: atom_id res chain seq x y z
N MET A 1 -0.60 24.57 14.04
CA MET A 1 -1.65 25.40 13.36
C MET A 1 -2.95 24.61 13.28
N ALA A 2 -4.07 25.21 12.87
CA ALA A 2 -5.34 24.51 12.70
C ALA A 2 -5.80 24.55 11.24
N TYR A 3 -6.25 23.41 10.71
CA TYR A 3 -6.57 23.20 9.31
C TYR A 3 -8.00 22.73 9.14
N THR A 4 -8.69 23.22 8.13
CA THR A 4 -9.99 22.70 7.74
C THR A 4 -9.88 21.30 7.10
N VAL A 5 -11.02 20.62 6.96
CA VAL A 5 -11.10 19.35 6.20
C VAL A 5 -10.51 19.50 4.79
N GLY A 6 -10.77 20.61 4.10
CA GLY A 6 -10.31 20.84 2.73
C GLY A 6 -8.81 21.08 2.61
N GLU A 7 -8.20 21.76 3.59
CA GLU A 7 -6.74 21.91 3.67
C GLU A 7 -6.07 20.59 4.01
N THR A 8 -6.58 19.91 5.04
CA THR A 8 -6.07 18.60 5.47
C THR A 8 -6.13 17.57 4.34
N ALA A 9 -7.25 17.53 3.60
CA ALA A 9 -7.41 16.65 2.44
C ALA A 9 -6.35 16.93 1.35
N ARG A 10 -6.06 18.20 1.06
CA ARG A 10 -5.00 18.59 0.12
C ARG A 10 -3.62 18.19 0.62
N MET A 11 -3.32 18.39 1.90
CA MET A 11 -2.03 18.03 2.51
C MET A 11 -1.78 16.52 2.52
N LEU A 12 -2.84 15.72 2.62
CA LEU A 12 -2.77 14.26 2.61
C LEU A 12 -2.94 13.65 1.20
N HIS A 13 -3.20 14.48 0.19
CA HIS A 13 -3.52 14.06 -1.18
C HIS A 13 -4.67 13.04 -1.23
N VAL A 14 -5.70 13.25 -0.41
CA VAL A 14 -6.92 12.43 -0.41
C VAL A 14 -8.16 13.30 -0.69
N PRO A 15 -9.23 12.74 -1.23
CA PRO A 15 -10.51 13.43 -1.30
C PRO A 15 -11.01 13.84 0.10
N ALA A 16 -11.65 15.00 0.22
CA ALA A 16 -12.28 15.42 1.48
C ALA A 16 -13.34 14.42 1.97
N SER A 17 -13.96 13.65 1.06
CA SER A 17 -14.86 12.55 1.39
C SER A 17 -14.17 11.43 2.17
N THR A 18 -12.88 11.16 1.95
CA THR A 18 -12.10 10.19 2.73
C THR A 18 -11.99 10.60 4.18
N LEU A 19 -11.71 11.88 4.47
CA LEU A 19 -11.66 12.39 5.84
C LEU A 19 -13.04 12.37 6.53
N ARG A 20 -14.11 12.68 5.78
CA ARG A 20 -15.49 12.54 6.28
C ARG A 20 -15.88 11.08 6.52
N TYR A 21 -15.36 10.17 5.71
CA TYR A 21 -15.56 8.74 5.92
C TYR A 21 -14.84 8.28 7.19
N TYR A 22 -13.58 8.66 7.39
CA TYR A 22 -12.83 8.37 8.63
C TYR A 22 -13.50 8.97 9.87
N ASP A 23 -14.09 10.16 9.77
CA ASP A 23 -14.97 10.74 10.81
C ASP A 23 -16.08 9.77 11.19
N LYS A 24 -16.90 9.41 10.20
CA LYS A 24 -18.10 8.60 10.35
C LYS A 24 -17.78 7.23 10.94
N GLU A 25 -16.64 6.66 10.56
CA GLU A 25 -16.18 5.35 11.04
C GLU A 25 -15.55 5.40 12.44
N GLY A 26 -15.50 6.59 13.06
CA GLY A 26 -15.01 6.79 14.43
C GLY A 26 -13.50 6.86 14.56
N LEU A 27 -12.78 7.13 13.46
CA LEU A 27 -11.31 7.11 13.45
C LEU A 27 -10.66 8.42 13.91
N LEU A 28 -11.47 9.45 14.15
CA LEU A 28 -11.03 10.81 14.45
C LEU A 28 -11.72 11.36 15.72
N PRO A 29 -11.62 10.64 16.86
CA PRO A 29 -12.39 10.98 18.06
C PRO A 29 -11.99 12.30 18.72
N SER A 30 -10.74 12.74 18.55
CA SER A 30 -10.17 13.89 19.26
C SER A 30 -10.16 15.19 18.44
N VAL A 31 -10.68 15.19 17.21
CA VAL A 31 -10.64 16.35 16.32
C VAL A 31 -11.63 17.42 16.77
N GLU A 32 -11.11 18.61 17.05
CA GLU A 32 -11.90 19.75 17.51
C GLU A 32 -12.87 20.27 16.44
N ARG A 33 -13.91 20.96 16.89
CA ARG A 33 -14.88 21.64 16.02
C ARG A 33 -14.97 23.12 16.38
N THR A 34 -15.13 23.97 15.37
CA THR A 34 -15.51 25.37 15.57
C THR A 34 -16.92 25.49 16.12
N SER A 35 -17.31 26.69 16.58
CA SER A 35 -18.69 27.01 16.99
C SER A 35 -19.73 26.75 15.88
N GLY A 36 -19.33 26.85 14.61
CA GLY A 36 -20.16 26.48 13.45
C GLY A 36 -20.16 24.98 13.11
N GLY A 37 -19.55 24.13 13.94
CA GLY A 37 -19.52 22.67 13.75
C GLY A 37 -18.48 22.15 12.75
N ILE A 38 -17.60 23.01 12.23
CA ILE A 38 -16.58 22.66 11.25
C ILE A 38 -15.39 22.03 11.95
N ARG A 39 -14.90 20.88 11.46
CA ARG A 39 -13.71 20.23 11.99
C ARG A 39 -12.43 21.02 11.72
N MET A 40 -11.61 21.13 12.76
CA MET A 40 -10.31 21.76 12.75
C MET A 40 -9.26 20.74 13.18
N PHE A 41 -8.32 20.44 12.28
CA PHE A 41 -7.25 19.49 12.48
C PHE A 41 -5.98 20.23 12.90
N LYS A 42 -5.28 19.73 13.90
CA LYS A 42 -3.96 20.20 14.31
C LYS A 42 -2.86 19.39 13.61
N ASP A 43 -1.62 19.81 13.80
CA ASP A 43 -0.46 19.10 13.23
C ASP A 43 -0.40 17.63 13.68
N ASP A 44 -0.67 17.36 14.96
CA ASP A 44 -0.73 16.00 15.51
C ASP A 44 -1.85 15.15 14.86
N ASP A 45 -2.99 15.77 14.54
CA ASP A 45 -4.08 15.08 13.83
C ASP A 45 -3.67 14.68 12.41
N ILE A 46 -2.83 15.50 11.76
CA ILE A 46 -2.32 15.21 10.41
C ILE A 46 -1.34 14.04 10.45
N GLU A 47 -0.44 14.01 11.43
CA GLU A 47 0.46 12.85 11.64
C GLU A 47 -0.34 11.57 11.87
N TRP A 48 -1.35 11.65 12.73
CA TRP A 48 -2.26 10.53 13.00
C TRP A 48 -2.99 10.05 11.75
N LEU A 49 -3.51 10.98 10.94
CA LEU A 49 -4.16 10.67 9.67
C LEU A 49 -3.23 10.00 8.67
N ARG A 50 -1.93 10.36 8.65
CA ARG A 50 -0.93 9.67 7.80
C ARG A 50 -0.74 8.22 8.23
N ILE A 51 -0.78 7.94 9.53
CA ILE A 51 -0.71 6.56 10.05
C ILE A 51 -1.95 5.77 9.62
N ILE A 52 -3.15 6.33 9.80
CA ILE A 52 -4.41 5.69 9.35
C ILE A 52 -4.38 5.41 7.84
N ASP A 53 -3.94 6.37 7.04
CA ASP A 53 -3.81 6.21 5.58
C ASP A 53 -2.79 5.12 5.22
N CYS A 54 -1.65 5.08 5.90
CA CYS A 54 -0.64 4.03 5.73
C CYS A 54 -1.21 2.62 6.03
N LEU A 55 -1.88 2.47 7.19
CA LEU A 55 -2.52 1.22 7.57
C LEU A 55 -3.57 0.80 6.53
N LYS A 56 -4.41 1.74 6.08
CA LYS A 56 -5.42 1.46 5.04
C LYS A 56 -4.80 1.02 3.72
N LYS A 57 -3.76 1.71 3.25
CA LYS A 57 -3.02 1.40 2.00
C LYS A 57 -2.30 0.07 2.07
N SER A 58 -1.84 -0.33 3.25
CA SER A 58 -1.23 -1.65 3.46
C SER A 58 -2.25 -2.81 3.44
N GLY A 59 -3.54 -2.51 3.27
CA GLY A 59 -4.61 -3.51 3.17
C GLY A 59 -5.38 -3.76 4.46
N MET A 60 -5.09 -3.02 5.54
CA MET A 60 -5.82 -3.15 6.80
C MET A 60 -7.29 -2.71 6.63
N SER A 61 -8.20 -3.41 7.30
CA SER A 61 -9.61 -3.07 7.30
C SER A 61 -9.88 -1.88 8.23
N ILE A 62 -10.97 -1.14 7.98
CA ILE A 62 -11.37 -0.03 8.85
C ILE A 62 -11.69 -0.52 10.28
N ARG A 63 -12.21 -1.75 10.41
CA ARG A 63 -12.45 -2.38 11.70
C ARG A 63 -11.16 -2.55 12.49
N ASP A 64 -10.12 -3.13 11.87
CA ASP A 64 -8.87 -3.39 12.57
C ASP A 64 -8.10 -2.09 12.86
N ILE A 65 -8.25 -1.06 12.00
CA ILE A 65 -7.75 0.29 12.29
C ILE A 65 -8.48 0.85 13.54
N ARG A 66 -9.80 0.68 13.67
CA ARG A 66 -10.53 1.12 14.86
C ARG A 66 -10.03 0.43 16.14
N GLU A 67 -9.70 -0.86 16.06
CA GLU A 67 -9.09 -1.59 17.17
C GLU A 67 -7.73 -0.99 17.56
N TYR A 68 -6.88 -0.63 16.59
CA TYR A 68 -5.64 0.10 16.86
C TYR A 68 -5.88 1.44 17.58
N ILE A 69 -6.90 2.19 17.17
CA ILE A 69 -7.26 3.46 17.83
C ILE A 69 -7.70 3.22 19.28
N ALA A 70 -8.50 2.17 19.52
CA ALA A 70 -8.92 1.79 20.86
C ALA A 70 -7.74 1.36 21.76
N LEU A 71 -6.72 0.71 21.19
CA LEU A 71 -5.47 0.41 21.91
C LEU A 71 -4.73 1.69 22.27
N VAL A 72 -4.59 2.65 21.35
CA VAL A 72 -3.92 3.93 21.62
C VAL A 72 -4.65 4.70 22.73
N ALA A 73 -5.98 4.69 22.75
CA ALA A 73 -6.77 5.35 23.79
C ALA A 73 -6.56 4.78 25.21
N GLN A 74 -6.12 3.52 25.32
CA GLN A 74 -5.77 2.88 26.61
C GLN A 74 -4.36 3.24 27.11
N GLY A 75 -3.61 4.03 26.35
CA GLY A 75 -2.28 4.52 26.74
C GLY A 75 -1.20 3.44 26.73
N ASP A 76 -0.19 3.61 27.58
CA ASP A 76 1.07 2.86 27.49
C ASP A 76 0.95 1.37 27.82
N SER A 77 -0.15 0.97 28.48
CA SER A 77 -0.46 -0.43 28.77
C SER A 77 -0.56 -1.31 27.52
N THR A 78 -0.85 -0.73 26.35
CA THR A 78 -1.07 -1.44 25.08
C THR A 78 0.07 -1.33 24.08
N ILE A 79 1.26 -0.82 24.49
CA ILE A 79 2.39 -0.59 23.58
C ILE A 79 2.78 -1.89 22.85
N ASN A 80 2.78 -3.03 23.55
CA ASN A 80 3.16 -4.31 22.98
C ASN A 80 2.18 -4.77 21.90
N GLU A 81 0.88 -4.64 22.15
CA GLU A 81 -0.20 -5.00 21.22
C GLU A 81 -0.12 -4.15 19.95
N ARG A 82 0.09 -2.85 20.11
CA ARG A 82 0.28 -1.91 19.00
C ARG A 82 1.53 -2.26 18.17
N LEU A 83 2.64 -2.61 18.84
CA LEU A 83 3.86 -3.04 18.16
C LEU A 83 3.64 -4.33 17.35
N GLN A 84 2.98 -5.33 17.94
CA GLN A 84 2.67 -6.59 17.27
C GLN A 84 1.75 -6.39 16.05
N LEU A 85 0.80 -5.46 16.13
CA LEU A 85 -0.04 -5.07 15.00
C LEU A 85 0.81 -4.53 13.84
N PHE A 86 1.76 -3.64 14.11
CA PHE A 86 2.66 -3.12 13.07
C PHE A 86 3.60 -4.19 12.50
N TYR A 87 4.12 -5.12 13.31
CA TYR A 87 4.92 -6.22 12.79
C TYR A 87 4.13 -7.14 11.87
N ARG A 88 2.91 -7.50 12.25
CA ARG A 88 2.01 -8.29 11.40
C ARG A 88 1.77 -7.59 10.07
N GLN A 89 1.43 -6.30 10.11
CA GLN A 89 1.16 -5.53 8.91
C GLN A 89 2.40 -5.40 8.01
N ARG A 90 3.59 -5.26 8.61
CA ARG A 90 4.87 -5.22 7.88
C ARG A 90 5.11 -6.52 7.11
N GLU A 91 4.87 -7.68 7.72
CA GLU A 91 5.10 -8.96 7.06
C GLU A 91 4.08 -9.24 5.96
N ILE A 92 2.82 -8.80 6.13
CA ILE A 92 1.80 -8.81 5.05
C ILE A 92 2.27 -7.97 3.86
N LEU A 93 2.70 -6.73 4.10
CA LEU A 93 3.14 -5.83 3.03
C LEU A 93 4.38 -6.38 2.30
N LYS A 94 5.34 -6.95 3.03
CA LYS A 94 6.49 -7.63 2.41
C LYS A 94 6.08 -8.81 1.54
N ALA A 95 5.07 -9.58 1.94
CA ALA A 95 4.55 -10.67 1.12
C ALA A 95 3.93 -10.15 -0.17
N GLN A 96 3.15 -9.07 -0.11
CA GLN A 96 2.59 -8.41 -1.28
C GLN A 96 3.68 -7.85 -2.21
N MET A 97 4.72 -7.22 -1.66
CA MET A 97 5.86 -6.75 -2.46
C MET A 97 6.56 -7.89 -3.20
N ARG A 98 6.76 -9.05 -2.56
CA ARG A 98 7.34 -10.23 -3.22
C ARG A 98 6.47 -10.72 -4.37
N GLU A 99 5.14 -10.70 -4.22
CA GLU A 99 4.22 -11.13 -5.27
C GLU A 99 4.14 -10.15 -6.44
N LEU A 100 4.13 -8.85 -6.14
CA LEU A 100 4.24 -7.80 -7.14
C LEU A 100 5.57 -7.89 -7.90
N GLN A 101 6.67 -8.21 -7.21
CA GLN A 101 7.97 -8.39 -7.86
C GLN A 101 7.94 -9.56 -8.85
N LYS A 102 7.39 -10.73 -8.48
CA LYS A 102 7.24 -11.85 -9.44
C LYS A 102 6.37 -11.47 -10.65
N THR A 103 5.32 -10.69 -10.41
CA THR A 103 4.45 -10.19 -11.48
C THR A 103 5.25 -9.29 -12.42
N LEU A 104 6.06 -8.38 -11.87
CA LEU A 104 6.95 -7.51 -12.63
C LEU A 104 7.98 -8.31 -13.42
N ASP A 105 8.62 -9.32 -12.81
CA ASP A 105 9.61 -10.17 -13.48
C ASP A 105 9.01 -10.87 -14.71
N THR A 106 7.73 -11.27 -14.63
CA THR A 106 6.98 -11.84 -15.76
C THR A 106 6.73 -10.81 -16.88
N LEU A 107 6.37 -9.59 -16.51
CA LEU A 107 6.17 -8.49 -17.46
C LEU A 107 7.49 -8.12 -18.14
N ASP A 108 8.58 -7.98 -17.39
CA ASP A 108 9.91 -7.67 -17.89
C ASP A 108 10.40 -8.75 -18.86
N TYR A 109 10.18 -10.02 -18.53
CA TYR A 109 10.44 -11.13 -19.45
C TYR A 109 9.66 -11.00 -20.76
N LYS A 110 8.36 -10.66 -20.70
CA LYS A 110 7.54 -10.50 -21.89
C LYS A 110 7.93 -9.28 -22.71
N CYS A 111 8.33 -8.17 -22.08
CA CYS A 111 8.90 -7.02 -22.77
C CYS A 111 10.15 -7.44 -23.57
N TRP A 112 11.12 -8.07 -22.90
CA TRP A 112 12.32 -8.58 -23.58
C TRP A 112 12.01 -9.56 -24.72
N PHE A 113 11.07 -10.47 -24.48
CA PHE A 113 10.64 -11.46 -25.47
C PHE A 113 10.12 -10.77 -26.73
N TYR A 114 9.25 -9.77 -26.59
CA TYR A 114 8.68 -9.07 -27.75
C TYR A 114 9.65 -8.08 -28.40
N GLU A 115 10.60 -7.50 -27.66
CA GLU A 115 11.70 -6.73 -28.23
C GLU A 115 12.57 -7.61 -29.13
N THR A 116 12.94 -8.80 -28.63
CA THR A 116 13.73 -9.78 -29.39
C THR A 116 12.95 -10.27 -30.63
N ALA A 117 11.66 -10.56 -30.48
CA ALA A 117 10.81 -10.98 -31.59
C ALA A 117 10.66 -9.88 -32.65
N LYS A 118 10.58 -8.62 -32.23
CA LYS A 118 10.49 -7.46 -33.12
C LYS A 118 11.78 -7.30 -33.94
N GLU A 119 12.94 -7.47 -33.31
CA GLU A 119 14.24 -7.41 -34.00
C GLU A 119 14.41 -8.57 -34.99
N ALA A 120 13.94 -9.77 -34.63
CA ALA A 120 13.97 -10.95 -35.48
C ALA A 120 12.87 -10.96 -36.57
N GLY A 121 11.83 -10.14 -36.44
CA GLY A 121 10.63 -10.18 -37.28
C GLY A 121 9.70 -11.38 -37.03
N THR A 122 9.94 -12.18 -36.00
CA THR A 122 9.14 -13.36 -35.64
C THR A 122 9.24 -13.69 -34.16
N VAL A 123 8.18 -14.25 -33.57
CA VAL A 123 8.16 -14.74 -32.18
C VAL A 123 8.85 -16.09 -32.03
N GLU A 124 9.09 -16.79 -33.13
CA GLU A 124 9.70 -18.14 -33.11
C GLU A 124 11.12 -18.10 -32.52
N VAL A 125 11.89 -17.05 -32.81
CA VAL A 125 13.26 -16.88 -32.29
C VAL A 125 13.28 -16.92 -30.77
N PRO A 126 12.66 -15.98 -30.02
CA PRO A 126 12.68 -16.03 -28.56
C PRO A 126 11.84 -17.17 -27.95
N GLN A 127 10.99 -17.86 -28.73
CA GLN A 127 10.30 -19.07 -28.28
C GLN A 127 11.19 -20.30 -28.26
N GLN A 128 12.09 -20.42 -29.24
CA GLN A 128 12.94 -21.59 -29.46
C GLN A 128 14.32 -21.47 -28.82
N MET A 129 14.70 -20.29 -28.30
CA MET A 129 15.96 -20.09 -27.58
C MET A 129 16.13 -21.11 -26.44
N ALA A 130 17.33 -21.67 -26.35
CA ALA A 130 17.73 -22.55 -25.25
C ALA A 130 17.88 -21.75 -23.95
N ALA A 131 17.73 -22.40 -22.79
CA ALA A 131 17.80 -21.75 -21.49
C ALA A 131 19.13 -20.99 -21.28
N GLU A 132 20.22 -21.49 -21.86
CA GLU A 132 21.55 -20.91 -21.82
C GLU A 132 21.65 -19.58 -22.60
N GLU A 133 20.87 -19.44 -23.67
CA GLU A 133 20.82 -18.25 -24.54
C GLU A 133 19.94 -17.14 -23.95
N LEU A 134 19.03 -17.48 -23.02
CA LEU A 134 18.25 -16.49 -22.31
C LEU A 134 19.13 -15.70 -21.32
N PRO A 135 18.88 -14.38 -21.17
CA PRO A 135 19.46 -13.61 -20.08
C PRO A 135 19.18 -14.28 -18.73
N GLU A 136 20.20 -14.40 -17.89
CA GLU A 136 20.14 -15.17 -16.63
C GLU A 136 18.94 -14.81 -15.76
N ARG A 137 18.63 -13.51 -15.64
CA ARG A 137 17.48 -12.98 -14.88
C ARG A 137 16.10 -13.49 -15.32
N PHE A 138 15.97 -13.98 -16.56
CA PHE A 138 14.71 -14.46 -17.12
C PHE A 138 14.60 -15.99 -17.18
N ARG A 139 15.69 -16.72 -16.91
CA ARG A 139 15.70 -18.19 -16.96
C ARG A 139 14.72 -18.79 -15.96
N SER A 140 14.70 -18.27 -14.74
CA SER A 140 13.76 -18.69 -13.69
C SER A 140 12.30 -18.41 -14.06
N VAL A 141 12.02 -17.21 -14.59
CA VAL A 141 10.69 -16.81 -15.05
C VAL A 141 10.21 -17.68 -16.20
N ARG A 142 11.08 -17.98 -17.17
CA ARG A 142 10.76 -18.87 -18.30
C ARG A 142 10.38 -20.27 -17.83
N ALA A 143 11.15 -20.85 -16.90
CA ALA A 143 10.86 -22.17 -16.34
C ALA A 143 9.50 -22.17 -15.63
N GLN A 144 9.23 -21.17 -14.78
CA GLN A 144 7.95 -21.04 -14.07
C GLN A 144 6.75 -20.95 -15.01
N LEU A 145 6.88 -20.26 -16.15
CA LEU A 145 5.81 -20.15 -17.15
C LEU A 145 5.60 -21.41 -17.98
N GLN A 146 6.58 -22.32 -18.03
CA GLN A 146 6.48 -23.59 -18.77
C GLN A 146 5.97 -24.75 -17.90
N GLU A 147 6.00 -24.59 -16.56
CA GLU A 147 5.46 -25.55 -15.60
C GLU A 147 3.93 -25.44 -15.40
N LEU A 148 3.28 -24.45 -16.03
CA LEU A 148 1.82 -24.23 -16.04
C LEU A 148 1.19 -24.72 -17.36
#